data_AF-A0A0J1LVV7-F1
#
_entry.id   AF-A0A0J1LVV7-F1
#
_cell.length_a   1.000
_cell.length_b   1.000
_cell.length_c   1.000
_cell.angle_alpha   90.00
_cell.angle_beta   90.00
_cell.angle_gamma   90.00
#
_symmetry.space_group_name_H-M   'P 1'
#
loop_
_entity.id
_entity.type
_entity.pdbx_description
1 polymer ?
#
loop_
_entity_poly.entity_id
_entity_poly.type
_entity_poly.pdbx_seq_one_letter_code
_entity_poly.pdbx_strand_id
1 'polypeptide(L)' 'MNAENLSEAYYINNEIKELQRLKGILESGAGLGVTIQSAYQDNAFLEAIRPHAVAELDRRIEGKKAVLVNLGISFS' A
#
# COMPACT_ATOMS: atom_id res chain seq x y z
N MET A 1 -0.09 -19.26 -15.07
CA MET A 1 0.58 -19.36 -13.76
C MET A 1 1.08 -20.79 -13.55
N ASN A 2 2.31 -20.98 -13.06
CA ASN A 2 2.85 -22.28 -12.64
C ASN A 2 2.42 -22.58 -11.19
N ALA A 3 2.14 -23.83 -10.85
CA ALA A 3 1.77 -24.25 -9.48
C ALA A 3 2.88 -23.93 -8.46
N GLU A 4 4.15 -23.96 -8.88
CA GLU A 4 5.31 -23.59 -8.06
C GLU A 4 5.27 -22.12 -7.62
N ASN A 5 4.65 -21.24 -8.42
CA ASN A 5 4.56 -19.80 -8.15
C ASN A 5 3.37 -19.44 -7.23
N LEU A 6 2.53 -20.41 -6.86
CA LEU A 6 1.30 -20.15 -6.10
C LEU A 6 1.60 -19.57 -4.71
N SER A 7 2.63 -20.10 -4.05
CA SER A 7 3.05 -19.62 -2.72
C SER A 7 3.53 -18.17 -2.79
N GLU A 8 4.40 -17.85 -3.75
CA GLU A 8 4.92 -16.49 -3.97
C GLU A 8 3.78 -15.51 -4.27
N ALA A 9 2.87 -15.88 -5.17
CA ALA A 9 1.70 -15.09 -5.49
C ALA A 9 0.80 -14.82 -4.27
N TYR A 10 0.62 -15.82 -3.40
CA TYR A 10 -0.14 -15.67 -2.16
C TYR A 10 0.50 -14.66 -1.22
N TYR A 11 1.83 -14.71 -1.04
CA TYR A 11 2.55 -13.74 -0.21
C TYR A 11 2.43 -12.31 -0.76
N ILE A 12 2.66 -12.12 -2.06
CA ILE A 12 2.55 -10.80 -2.70
C ILE A 12 1.12 -10.25 -2.57
N ASN A 13 0.11 -11.09 -2.72
CA ASN A 13 -1.28 -10.67 -2.55
C ASN A 13 -1.58 -10.23 -1.10
N ASN A 14 -1.00 -10.88 -0.10
CA ASN A 14 -1.15 -10.44 1.29
C ASN A 14 -0.46 -9.10 1.54
N GLU A 15 0.71 -8.86 0.93
CA GLU A 15 1.35 -7.55 1.00
C GLU A 15 0.50 -6.45 0.32
N ILE A 16 -0.14 -6.74 -0.81
CA ILE A 16 -1.07 -5.80 -1.46
C ILE A 16 -2.25 -5.47 -0.54
N LYS A 17 -2.87 -6.47 0.09
CA LYS A 17 -3.97 -6.26 1.05
C LYS A 17 -3.55 -5.39 2.22
N GLU A 18 -2.35 -5.59 2.73
CA GLU A 18 -1.82 -4.78 3.83
C GLU A 18 -1.56 -3.32 3.39
N LEU A 19 -1.00 -3.11 2.20
CA LEU A 19 -0.85 -1.77 1.63
C LEU A 19 -2.20 -1.08 1.41
N GLN A 20 -3.22 -1.80 0.94
CA GLN A 20 -4.59 -1.29 0.79
C GLN A 20 -5.21 -0.92 2.14
N ARG A 21 -4.98 -1.73 3.18
CA ARG A 21 -5.42 -1.43 4.55
C ARG A 21 -4.78 -0.14 5.06
N LEU A 22 -3.46 0.01 4.89
CA LEU A 22 -2.74 1.22 5.28
C LEU A 22 -3.21 2.45 4.49
N LYS A 23 -3.46 2.30 3.19
CA LYS A 23 -4.03 3.35 2.34
C LYS A 23 -5.40 3.81 2.87
N GLY A 24 -6.30 2.87 3.14
CA GLY A 24 -7.63 3.21 3.69
C GLY A 24 -7.56 3.92 5.03
N ILE A 25 -6.59 3.57 5.89
CA ILE A 25 -6.32 4.30 7.13
C ILE A 25 -5.92 5.74 6.82
N LEU A 26 -4.95 5.96 5.93
CA LEU A 26 -4.51 7.30 5.53
C LEU A 26 -5.62 8.13 4.86
N GLU A 27 -6.49 7.53 4.07
CA GLU A 27 -7.61 8.22 3.42
C GLU A 27 -8.71 8.61 4.43
N SER A 28 -8.91 7.80 5.48
CA SER A 28 -9.93 8.03 6.51
C SER A 28 -9.63 9.18 7.49
N GLY A 29 -8.53 9.91 7.31
CA GLY A 29 -8.09 10.92 8.28
C GLY A 29 -7.15 10.35 9.34
N ALA A 30 -7.18 9.04 9.60
CA ALA A 30 -6.43 8.36 10.65
C ALA A 30 -5.00 7.94 10.23
N GLY A 31 -4.15 7.58 11.20
CA GLY A 31 -2.90 6.85 10.96
C GLY A 31 -1.63 7.68 10.67
N LEU A 32 -1.73 8.95 10.28
CA LEU A 32 -0.54 9.83 10.24
C LEU A 32 -0.10 10.27 11.65
N GLY A 33 -1.05 10.40 12.58
CA GLY A 33 -0.81 10.90 13.93
C GLY A 33 -0.06 9.96 14.89
N VAL A 34 0.39 8.77 14.45
CA VAL A 34 1.00 7.76 15.34
C VAL A 34 2.49 7.54 15.07
N THR A 35 3.06 7.83 13.89
CA THR A 35 4.48 7.50 13.64
C THR A 35 5.19 8.25 12.50
N ILE A 36 4.80 9.48 12.14
CA ILE A 36 5.92 10.38 11.84
C ILE A 36 6.56 10.57 13.20
N GLN A 37 7.78 10.06 13.38
CA GLN A 37 8.56 10.18 14.61
C GLN A 37 8.92 11.65 14.92
N SER A 38 8.14 12.61 14.43
CA SER A 38 8.29 14.01 14.70
C SER A 38 7.46 14.34 15.93
N ALA A 39 8.12 14.97 16.90
CA ALA A 39 7.50 15.74 17.97
C ALA A 39 6.64 16.93 17.47
N TYR A 40 6.21 16.91 16.21
CA TYR A 40 5.53 17.97 15.48
C TYR A 40 4.12 17.49 15.14
N GLN A 41 3.12 18.04 15.85
CA GLN A 41 1.71 17.74 15.69
C GLN A 41 1.00 18.96 15.07
N ASP A 42 1.22 19.20 13.79
CA ASP A 42 0.46 20.18 13.01
C ASP A 42 -0.43 19.46 11.99
N ASN A 43 -1.75 19.65 12.14
CA ASN A 43 -2.73 19.05 11.24
C ASN A 43 -2.59 19.57 9.81
N ALA A 44 -2.18 20.83 9.60
CA ALA A 44 -2.00 21.37 8.26
C ALA A 44 -0.84 20.66 7.53
N PHE A 45 0.25 20.40 8.24
CA PHE A 45 1.36 19.58 7.73
C PHE A 45 0.91 18.14 7.41
N LEU A 46 0.14 17.50 8.29
CA LEU A 46 -0.36 16.15 8.02
C LEU A 46 -1.27 16.09 6.79
N GLU A 47 -2.18 17.05 6.64
CA GLU A 47 -3.04 17.15 5.45
C GLU A 47 -2.22 17.41 4.17
N ALA A 48 -1.15 18.20 4.25
CA ALA A 48 -0.28 18.46 3.11
C ALA A 48 0.49 17.20 2.66
N ILE A 49 0.92 16.35 3.59
CA ILE A 49 1.70 15.13 3.28
C ILE A 49 0.80 13.95 2.89
N ARG A 50 -0.43 13.88 3.40
CA ARG A 50 -1.41 12.82 3.15
C ARG A 50 -1.52 12.40 1.67
N PRO A 51 -1.75 13.30 0.69
CA PRO A 51 -1.89 12.90 -0.71
C PRO A 51 -0.62 12.25 -1.28
N HIS A 52 0.56 12.69 -0.84
CA HIS A 52 1.83 12.12 -1.27
C HIS A 52 2.06 10.71 -0.70
N ALA A 53 1.69 10.50 0.57
CA ALA A 53 1.76 9.18 1.19
C ALA A 53 0.82 8.17 0.52
N VAL A 54 -0.43 8.60 0.22
CA VAL A 54 -1.40 7.77 -0.51
C VAL A 54 -0.88 7.42 -1.92
N ALA A 55 -0.34 8.39 -2.66
CA ALA A 55 0.21 8.17 -3.99
C ALA A 55 1.39 7.16 -4.00
N GLU A 56 2.25 7.19 -2.97
CA GLU A 56 3.34 6.23 -2.84
C GLU A 56 2.83 4.82 -2.54
N LEU A 57 1.78 4.68 -1.73
CA LEU A 57 1.14 3.38 -1.50
C LEU A 57 0.52 2.82 -2.79
N ASP A 58 -0.15 3.67 -3.58
CA ASP A 58 -0.69 3.27 -4.89
C ASP A 58 0.42 2.81 -5.84
N ARG A 59 1.52 3.55 -5.94
CA ARG A 59 2.67 3.15 -6.76
C ARG A 59 3.22 1.77 -6.36
N ARG A 60 3.32 1.49 -5.05
CA ARG A 60 3.77 0.19 -4.53
C ARG A 60 2.79 -0.94 -4.83
N ILE A 61 1.49 -0.68 -4.69
CA ILE A 61 0.42 -1.64 -5.02
C ILE A 61 0.51 -2.00 -6.50
N GLU A 62 0.58 -1.02 -7.40
CA GLU A 62 0.68 -1.27 -8.83
C GLU A 62 1.96 -2.01 -9.21
N GLY A 63 3.10 -1.68 -8.57
CA GLY A 63 4.34 -2.44 -8.73
C GLY A 63 4.19 -3.92 -8.37
N LYS A 64 3.50 -4.22 -7.25
CA LYS A 64 3.24 -5.61 -6.83
C LYS A 64 2.22 -6.31 -7.74
N LYS A 65 1.18 -5.61 -8.21
CA LYS A 65 0.26 -6.16 -9.22
C LYS A 65 0.98 -6.54 -10.51
N ALA A 66 1.93 -5.74 -10.96
CA ALA A 66 2.74 -6.06 -12.13
C ALA A 66 3.56 -7.35 -11.93
N VAL A 67 4.09 -7.59 -10.72
CA VAL A 67 4.76 -8.87 -10.39
C VAL A 67 3.76 -10.03 -10.48
N LEU A 68 2.55 -9.89 -9.94
CA LEU A 68 1.51 -10.94 -10.05
C LEU A 68 1.13 -11.24 -11.50
N VAL A 69 1.05 -10.20 -12.35
CA VAL A 69 0.83 -10.38 -13.80
C VAL A 69 1.96 -11.19 -14.43
N ASN A 70 3.22 -10.91 -14.08
CA ASN A 70 4.37 -11.67 -14.56
C ASN A 70 4.36 -13.14 -14.08
N LEU A 71 3.79 -13.42 -12.90
CA LEU A 71 3.55 -14.79 -12.41
C LEU A 71 2.36 -15.48 -13.10
N GLY A 72 1.62 -14.76 -13.95
CA GLY A 72 0.51 -15.26 -14.75
C GLY A 72 -0.85 -15.18 -14.06
N ILE A 73 -1.02 -14.25 -13.11
CA ILE A 73 -2.31 -13.89 -12.51
C ILE A 73 -2.92 -12.74 -13.32
N SER A 74 -4.21 -12.85 -13.61
CA SER A 74 -4.99 -11.78 -14.23
C SER A 74 -5.99 -11.23 -13.21
N PHE A 75 -6.15 -9.91 -13.18
CA PHE A 75 -7.18 -9.24 -12.39
C PHE A 75 -8.40 -9.02 -13.28
N SER A 76 -9.57 -9.45 -12.83
CA SER A 76 -10.87 -9.18 -13.47
C SER A 76 -11.54 -7.96 -12.87
#